data_AF-A0A8H8C4X1-F1
#
_entry.id   AF-A0A8H8C4X1-F1
#
_cell.length_a   1.000
_cell.length_b   1.000
_cell.length_c   1.000
_cell.angle_alpha   90.00
_cell.angle_beta   90.00
_cell.angle_gamma   90.00
#
_symmetry.space_group_name_H-M   'P 1'
#
loop_
_entity.id
_entity.type
_entity.pdbx_description
1 polymer ?
#
loop_
_entity_poly.entity_id
_entity_poly.type
_entity_poly.pdbx_seq_one_letter_code
_entity_poly.pdbx_strand_id
1 'polypeptide(L)'
;MHFSMLSTSALALMFTIPYCAASKYTYWVHDSCYGKPGFDMDKTVAESMTMAKRAADRLGSSTDTDFANVFKKIFSIDKNDQAEFNSPIFDNLKTTAYKSVKDIMNSIGTEWSLVKGDNGRAASDVRIYCDNGKHFDRPHKKGGWVDDVNKVLSYDRCEKGQAFTSSQRLAIKPKDMQQNKRRETITICDKQFNTVTSSSLWHRLEEIPSDKDLTKSKLGIKMFNYLTSMVILHEFTHTDPYRLEDVGSLPAAYGWDNIVAKNTQDSLENSDNHAYLGLWALLADRKPGKEPHGGHTLARPWLDATRGYGLEAANDATSGLIYAYQDISDRVPSAKRKAREFSG
;
A
#
# COMPACT_ATOMS: atom_id res chain seq x y z
N MET A 1 -60.88 -42.90 -12.79
CA MET A 1 -60.25 -41.91 -13.68
C MET A 1 -59.10 -41.26 -12.93
N HIS A 2 -57.86 -41.65 -13.24
CA HIS A 2 -56.65 -41.06 -12.64
C HIS A 2 -55.92 -40.24 -13.70
N PHE A 3 -55.77 -38.94 -13.46
CA PHE A 3 -54.93 -38.06 -14.27
C PHE A 3 -53.58 -37.89 -13.57
N SER A 4 -52.52 -38.28 -14.28
CA SER A 4 -51.13 -38.06 -13.90
C SER A 4 -50.72 -36.65 -14.35
N MET A 5 -50.36 -35.78 -13.39
CA MET A 5 -49.73 -34.48 -13.68
C MET A 5 -48.21 -34.67 -13.78
N LEU A 6 -47.70 -34.58 -15.00
CA LEU A 6 -46.27 -34.43 -15.28
C LEU A 6 -45.88 -32.97 -15.05
N SER A 7 -45.16 -32.70 -13.97
CA SER A 7 -44.54 -31.41 -13.68
C SER A 7 -43.21 -31.29 -14.42
N THR A 8 -43.21 -30.55 -15.54
CA THR A 8 -41.99 -30.14 -16.25
C THR A 8 -41.29 -29.02 -15.50
N SER A 9 -40.26 -29.36 -14.72
CA SER A 9 -39.33 -28.40 -14.15
C SER A 9 -38.43 -27.84 -15.25
N ALA A 10 -38.69 -26.60 -15.68
CA ALA A 10 -37.82 -25.86 -16.57
C ALA A 10 -36.54 -25.44 -15.82
N LEU A 11 -35.43 -26.11 -16.11
CA LEU A 11 -34.11 -25.78 -15.61
C LEU A 11 -33.59 -24.53 -16.36
N ALA A 12 -33.79 -23.35 -15.78
CA ALA A 12 -33.24 -22.11 -16.31
C ALA A 12 -31.71 -22.12 -16.13
N LEU A 13 -30.98 -22.46 -17.18
CA LEU A 13 -29.53 -22.32 -17.26
C LEU A 13 -29.19 -20.81 -17.29
N MET A 14 -29.00 -20.21 -16.12
CA MET A 14 -28.46 -18.85 -16.04
C MET A 14 -26.99 -18.90 -16.45
N PHE A 15 -26.72 -18.62 -17.72
CA PHE A 15 -25.39 -18.24 -18.18
C PHE A 15 -25.03 -16.90 -17.54
N THR A 16 -24.33 -16.93 -16.41
CA THR A 16 -23.66 -15.75 -15.89
C THR A 16 -22.51 -15.44 -16.85
N ILE A 17 -22.75 -14.55 -17.82
CA ILE A 17 -21.66 -13.96 -18.60
C ILE A 17 -20.77 -13.25 -17.58
N PRO A 18 -19.50 -13.66 -17.41
CA PRO A 18 -18.60 -12.97 -16.51
C PRO A 18 -18.47 -11.54 -17.04
N TYR A 19 -19.05 -10.59 -16.32
CA TYR A 19 -18.76 -9.18 -16.52
C TYR A 19 -17.27 -9.01 -16.20
N CYS A 20 -16.43 -9.00 -17.24
CA CYS A 20 -15.09 -8.44 -17.12
C CYS A 20 -15.28 -6.96 -16.81
N ALA A 21 -15.31 -6.61 -15.53
CA ALA A 21 -15.16 -5.23 -15.11
C ALA A 21 -13.84 -4.74 -15.69
N ALA A 22 -13.90 -3.87 -16.70
CA ALA A 22 -12.71 -3.26 -17.26
C ALA A 22 -11.97 -2.56 -16.12
N SER A 23 -10.67 -2.84 -15.97
CA SER A 23 -9.83 -2.13 -14.99
C SER A 23 -9.94 -0.64 -15.22
N LYS A 24 -10.15 0.13 -14.15
CA LYS A 24 -10.31 1.57 -14.25
C LYS A 24 -8.99 2.29 -14.49
N TYR A 25 -7.88 1.68 -14.05
CA TYR A 25 -6.54 2.21 -14.18
C TYR A 25 -5.59 1.18 -14.77
N THR A 26 -4.55 1.64 -15.45
CA THR A 26 -3.60 0.80 -16.16
C THR A 26 -2.18 1.22 -15.89
N TYR A 27 -1.28 0.25 -15.76
CA TYR A 27 0.16 0.51 -15.65
C TYR A 27 0.93 -0.32 -16.67
N TRP A 28 2.10 0.21 -17.05
CA TRP A 28 3.06 -0.44 -17.93
C TRP A 28 4.42 -0.45 -17.26
N VAL A 29 5.19 -1.52 -17.49
CA VAL A 29 6.54 -1.69 -16.95
C VAL A 29 7.53 -1.70 -18.10
N HIS A 30 8.54 -0.83 -18.02
CA HIS A 30 9.62 -0.73 -19.00
C HIS A 30 10.59 -1.92 -18.88
N ASP A 31 11.17 -2.34 -20.00
CA ASP A 31 12.11 -3.47 -20.07
C ASP A 31 13.33 -3.33 -19.15
N SER A 32 13.69 -2.09 -18.81
CA SER A 32 14.80 -1.78 -17.89
C SER A 32 14.57 -2.28 -16.46
N CYS A 33 13.33 -2.64 -16.09
CA CYS A 33 13.01 -3.23 -14.80
C CYS A 33 13.26 -4.74 -14.72
N TYR A 34 13.49 -5.40 -15.84
CA TYR A 34 13.74 -6.84 -15.89
C TYR A 34 15.25 -7.14 -15.92
N GLY A 35 15.64 -8.29 -15.37
CA GLY A 35 17.03 -8.74 -15.34
C GLY A 35 17.91 -8.09 -14.26
N LYS A 36 17.32 -7.31 -13.34
CA LYS A 36 18.04 -6.79 -12.16
C LYS A 36 18.33 -7.95 -11.18
N PRO A 37 19.57 -8.09 -10.64
CA PRO A 37 19.92 -9.20 -9.76
C PRO A 37 19.02 -9.29 -8.53
N GLY A 38 18.48 -10.48 -8.24
CA GLY A 38 17.63 -10.73 -7.07
C GLY A 38 16.25 -10.06 -7.10
N PHE A 39 15.90 -9.37 -8.19
CA PHE A 39 14.68 -8.57 -8.29
C PHE A 39 13.72 -9.14 -9.34
N ASP A 40 12.47 -9.31 -8.95
CA ASP A 40 11.36 -9.76 -9.80
C ASP A 40 10.29 -8.67 -9.83
N MET A 41 10.27 -7.87 -10.91
CA MET A 41 9.41 -6.70 -11.01
C MET A 41 7.92 -7.06 -10.95
N ASP A 42 7.51 -8.10 -11.67
CA ASP A 42 6.10 -8.51 -11.74
C ASP A 42 5.60 -8.93 -10.36
N LYS A 43 6.37 -9.73 -9.63
CA LYS A 43 6.00 -10.12 -8.26
C LYS A 43 6.07 -8.97 -7.27
N THR A 44 6.99 -8.01 -7.47
CA THR A 44 7.12 -6.87 -6.56
C THR A 44 5.90 -5.94 -6.68
N VAL A 45 5.48 -5.62 -7.92
CA VAL A 45 4.23 -4.87 -8.14
C VAL A 45 3.02 -5.64 -7.61
N ALA A 46 2.96 -6.96 -7.84
CA ALA A 46 1.86 -7.78 -7.32
C ALA A 46 1.79 -7.76 -5.79
N GLU A 47 2.93 -7.79 -5.09
CA GLU A 47 2.96 -7.65 -3.63
C GLU A 47 2.47 -6.25 -3.20
N SER A 48 2.89 -5.17 -3.87
CA SER A 48 2.39 -3.79 -3.60
C SER A 48 0.87 -3.69 -3.72
N MET A 49 0.28 -4.27 -4.77
CA MET A 49 -1.17 -4.31 -4.95
C MET A 49 -1.84 -5.16 -3.88
N THR A 50 -1.20 -6.26 -3.46
CA THR A 50 -1.69 -7.12 -2.38
C THR A 50 -1.66 -6.38 -1.04
N MET A 51 -0.59 -5.63 -0.73
CA MET A 51 -0.51 -4.76 0.45
C MET A 51 -1.69 -3.80 0.52
N ALA A 52 -1.97 -3.12 -0.60
CA ALA A 52 -3.08 -2.18 -0.70
C ALA A 52 -4.44 -2.87 -0.47
N LYS A 53 -4.69 -3.97 -1.20
CA LYS A 53 -5.92 -4.75 -1.07
C LYS A 53 -6.15 -5.24 0.36
N ARG A 54 -5.13 -5.82 0.99
CA ARG A 54 -5.23 -6.37 2.35
C ARG A 54 -5.46 -5.29 3.39
N ALA A 55 -4.87 -4.11 3.23
CA ALA A 55 -5.17 -2.98 4.09
C ALA A 55 -6.64 -2.57 3.98
N ALA A 56 -7.19 -2.49 2.77
CA ALA A 56 -8.60 -2.17 2.57
C ALA A 56 -9.54 -3.24 3.16
N ASP A 57 -9.24 -4.53 2.95
CA ASP A 57 -9.99 -5.65 3.52
C ASP A 57 -10.03 -5.57 5.06
N ARG A 58 -8.86 -5.35 5.69
CA ARG A 58 -8.74 -5.27 7.15
C ARG A 58 -9.40 -4.02 7.73
N LEU A 59 -9.28 -2.89 7.04
CA LEU A 59 -10.05 -1.68 7.38
C LEU A 59 -11.57 -1.96 7.28
N GLY A 60 -12.01 -2.73 6.29
CA GLY A 60 -13.40 -3.16 6.15
C GLY A 60 -13.91 -4.07 7.26
N SER A 61 -13.02 -4.72 8.01
CA SER A 61 -13.40 -5.63 9.10
C SER A 61 -13.85 -4.86 10.35
N SER A 62 -15.04 -5.18 10.84
CA SER A 62 -15.54 -4.67 12.12
C SER A 62 -14.85 -5.31 13.33
N THR A 63 -14.25 -6.50 13.17
CA THR A 63 -13.66 -7.28 14.28
C THR A 63 -12.13 -7.18 14.36
N ASP A 64 -11.45 -6.68 13.32
CA ASP A 64 -10.00 -6.49 13.32
C ASP A 64 -9.61 -5.25 14.15
N THR A 65 -9.60 -5.41 15.48
CA THR A 65 -9.25 -4.33 16.42
C THR A 65 -7.76 -4.00 16.41
N ASP A 66 -6.90 -4.95 16.07
CA ASP A 66 -5.46 -4.71 16.00
C ASP A 66 -5.12 -3.84 14.79
N PHE A 67 -5.70 -4.12 13.62
CA PHE A 67 -5.50 -3.27 12.46
C PHE A 67 -6.16 -1.90 12.62
N ALA A 68 -7.27 -1.80 13.36
CA ALA A 68 -7.82 -0.51 13.77
C ALA A 68 -6.83 0.30 14.63
N ASN A 69 -6.08 -0.35 15.52
CA ASN A 69 -5.03 0.31 16.31
C ASN A 69 -3.85 0.75 15.44
N VAL A 70 -3.43 -0.08 14.46
CA VAL A 70 -2.43 0.32 13.46
C VAL A 70 -2.88 1.56 12.70
N PHE A 71 -4.11 1.56 12.19
CA PHE A 71 -4.69 2.72 11.51
C PHE A 71 -4.65 3.97 12.39
N LYS A 72 -5.13 3.86 13.64
CA LYS A 72 -5.11 4.97 14.59
C LYS A 72 -3.70 5.48 14.86
N LYS A 73 -2.70 4.60 14.91
CA LYS A 73 -1.31 4.98 15.15
C LYS A 73 -0.70 5.71 13.95
N ILE A 74 -1.03 5.28 12.73
CA ILE A 74 -0.50 5.88 11.50
C ILE A 74 -1.21 7.20 11.17
N PHE A 75 -2.53 7.28 11.36
CA PHE A 75 -3.33 8.44 10.93
C PHE A 75 -3.79 9.36 12.06
N SER A 76 -3.37 9.07 13.30
CA SER A 76 -3.73 9.85 14.49
C SER A 76 -5.24 10.05 14.68
N ILE A 77 -6.08 9.15 14.15
CA ILE A 77 -7.55 9.23 14.19
C ILE A 77 -8.18 7.84 14.35
N ASP A 78 -9.28 7.74 15.09
CA ASP A 78 -9.99 6.47 15.24
C ASP A 78 -10.68 6.07 13.92
N LYS A 79 -10.68 4.78 13.58
CA LYS A 79 -11.36 4.32 12.35
C LYS A 79 -12.87 4.58 12.37
N ASN A 80 -13.47 4.70 13.56
CA ASN A 80 -14.89 4.97 13.74
C ASN A 80 -15.20 6.46 13.80
N ASP A 81 -14.18 7.33 13.74
CA ASP A 81 -14.39 8.77 13.69
C ASP A 81 -15.21 9.13 12.44
N GLN A 82 -16.30 9.87 12.66
CA GLN A 82 -17.23 10.30 11.63
C GLN A 82 -16.97 11.75 11.17
N ALA A 83 -15.92 12.39 11.67
CA ALA A 83 -15.51 13.71 11.22
C ALA A 83 -15.29 13.69 9.70
N GLU A 84 -16.08 14.49 9.02
CA GLU A 84 -15.92 14.73 7.59
C GLU A 84 -14.70 15.62 7.37
N PHE A 85 -13.91 15.29 6.36
CA PHE A 85 -12.87 16.17 5.86
C PHE A 85 -13.04 16.37 4.36
N ASN A 86 -12.54 17.51 3.88
CA ASN A 86 -12.46 17.75 2.44
C ASN A 86 -11.32 16.91 1.92
N SER A 87 -11.66 15.81 1.22
CA SER A 87 -10.63 15.00 0.59
C SER A 87 -10.00 15.80 -0.55
N PRO A 88 -8.67 16.00 -0.57
CA PRO A 88 -8.00 16.62 -1.71
C PRO A 88 -8.06 15.73 -2.96
N ILE A 89 -8.41 14.46 -2.79
CA ILE A 89 -8.44 13.42 -3.83
C ILE A 89 -9.78 13.39 -4.55
N PHE A 90 -10.86 13.61 -3.80
CA PHE A 90 -12.21 13.53 -4.31
C PHE A 90 -12.81 14.93 -4.30
N ASP A 91 -12.60 15.66 -5.40
CA ASP A 91 -13.14 17.02 -5.59
C ASP A 91 -14.60 17.10 -5.12
N ASN A 92 -14.83 17.88 -4.07
CA ASN A 92 -16.14 18.16 -3.47
C ASN A 92 -16.88 16.95 -2.86
N LEU A 93 -16.21 15.83 -2.60
CA LEU A 93 -16.78 14.73 -1.83
C LEU A 93 -16.33 14.82 -0.38
N LYS A 94 -17.30 15.07 0.49
CA LYS A 94 -17.12 14.86 1.92
C LYS A 94 -17.02 13.37 2.21
N THR A 95 -16.00 12.98 2.94
CA THR A 95 -15.78 11.60 3.36
C THR A 95 -15.13 11.58 4.73
N THR A 96 -15.15 10.43 5.41
CA THR A 96 -14.39 10.22 6.65
C THR A 96 -12.97 9.76 6.32
N ALA A 97 -12.02 10.06 7.21
CA ALA A 97 -10.60 9.70 7.06
C ALA A 97 -10.42 8.22 6.71
N TYR A 98 -11.07 7.38 7.51
CA TYR A 98 -11.18 5.94 7.32
C TYR A 98 -11.62 5.55 5.90
N LYS A 99 -12.73 6.12 5.42
CA LYS A 99 -13.29 5.76 4.11
C LYS A 99 -12.36 6.19 2.98
N SER A 100 -11.75 7.37 3.07
CA SER A 100 -10.79 7.83 2.06
C SER A 100 -9.59 6.89 1.95
N VAL A 101 -8.94 6.57 3.07
CA VAL A 101 -7.79 5.66 3.08
C VAL A 101 -8.19 4.28 2.56
N LYS A 102 -9.32 3.73 3.01
CA LYS A 102 -9.81 2.44 2.54
C LYS A 102 -10.06 2.43 1.03
N ASP A 103 -10.68 3.49 0.49
CA ASP A 103 -11.02 3.57 -0.94
C ASP A 103 -9.76 3.70 -1.81
N ILE A 104 -8.76 4.49 -1.39
CA ILE A 104 -7.44 4.57 -2.06
C ILE A 104 -6.80 3.18 -2.11
N MET A 105 -6.70 2.52 -0.95
CA MET A 105 -6.04 1.22 -0.84
C MET A 105 -6.78 0.13 -1.62
N ASN A 106 -8.12 0.14 -1.59
CA ASN A 106 -8.93 -0.78 -2.39
C ASN A 106 -8.75 -0.54 -3.89
N SER A 107 -8.78 0.72 -4.32
CA SER A 107 -8.62 1.12 -5.71
C SER A 107 -7.26 0.66 -6.24
N ILE A 108 -6.16 0.92 -5.53
CA ILE A 108 -4.82 0.42 -5.88
C ILE A 108 -4.85 -1.11 -6.00
N GLY A 109 -5.34 -1.80 -4.97
CA GLY A 109 -5.28 -3.26 -4.91
C GLY A 109 -6.24 -4.03 -5.84
N THR A 110 -7.20 -3.36 -6.50
CA THR A 110 -8.24 -4.05 -7.28
C THR A 110 -8.56 -3.44 -8.64
N GLU A 111 -8.31 -2.15 -8.86
CA GLU A 111 -8.73 -1.44 -10.09
C GLU A 111 -7.60 -1.23 -11.10
N TRP A 112 -6.35 -1.55 -10.74
CA TRP A 112 -5.17 -1.42 -11.60
C TRP A 112 -4.86 -2.70 -12.36
N SER A 113 -4.51 -2.59 -13.63
CA SER A 113 -4.07 -3.74 -14.44
C SER A 113 -2.82 -3.43 -15.28
N LEU A 114 -2.02 -4.48 -15.51
CA LEU A 114 -0.87 -4.41 -16.39
C LEU A 114 -1.31 -4.40 -17.85
N VAL A 115 -0.86 -3.42 -18.62
CA VAL A 115 -1.00 -3.43 -20.09
C VAL A 115 0.31 -3.90 -20.73
N LYS A 116 0.22 -4.79 -21.72
CA LYS A 116 1.35 -5.38 -22.45
C LYS A 116 1.29 -5.04 -23.95
N GLY A 117 2.38 -5.31 -24.66
CA GLY A 117 2.49 -5.16 -26.12
C GLY A 117 2.92 -3.77 -26.57
N ASP A 118 3.06 -3.60 -27.89
CA ASP A 118 3.68 -2.45 -28.54
C ASP A 118 2.99 -1.11 -28.21
N ASN A 119 1.68 -1.14 -27.98
CA ASN A 119 0.88 0.03 -27.59
C ASN A 119 0.68 0.16 -26.07
N GLY A 120 1.16 -0.79 -25.27
CA GLY A 120 0.94 -0.83 -23.81
C GLY A 120 1.45 0.44 -23.13
N ARG A 121 2.68 0.86 -23.47
CA ARG A 121 3.25 2.13 -22.97
C ARG A 121 2.36 3.32 -23.29
N ALA A 122 1.93 3.47 -24.54
CA ALA A 122 1.17 4.65 -24.97
C ALA A 122 -0.22 4.70 -24.30
N ALA A 123 -0.85 3.55 -24.08
CA ALA A 123 -2.17 3.40 -23.48
C ALA A 123 -2.19 3.52 -21.95
N SER A 124 -1.08 3.26 -21.25
CA SER A 124 -1.09 3.19 -19.78
C SER A 124 -1.25 4.55 -19.08
N ASP A 125 -1.90 4.53 -17.91
CA ASP A 125 -1.99 5.68 -17.01
C ASP A 125 -0.68 5.86 -16.23
N VAL A 126 -0.01 4.77 -15.84
CA VAL A 126 1.30 4.82 -15.16
C VAL A 126 2.34 4.06 -15.97
N ARG A 127 3.57 4.56 -15.99
CA ARG A 127 4.72 3.96 -16.68
C ARG A 127 5.88 3.83 -15.70
N ILE A 128 6.28 2.60 -15.43
CA ILE A 128 7.33 2.30 -14.45
C ILE A 128 8.65 2.04 -15.18
N TYR A 129 9.69 2.79 -14.82
CA TYR A 129 11.04 2.71 -15.37
C TYR A 129 12.04 2.29 -14.29
N CYS A 130 13.05 1.51 -14.67
CA CYS A 130 14.19 1.17 -13.79
C CYS A 130 15.53 1.41 -14.49
N ASP A 131 15.56 2.45 -15.32
CA ASP A 131 16.70 2.84 -16.16
C ASP A 131 17.57 3.93 -15.51
N ASN A 132 17.36 4.20 -14.21
CA ASN A 132 18.04 5.26 -13.47
C ASN A 132 17.81 6.68 -14.07
N GLY A 133 16.64 6.90 -14.68
CA GLY A 133 16.27 8.19 -15.26
C GLY A 133 16.96 8.48 -16.60
N LYS A 134 17.22 7.44 -17.40
CA LYS A 134 17.78 7.54 -18.76
C LYS A 134 16.75 7.95 -19.81
N HIS A 135 15.46 7.71 -19.58
CA HIS A 135 14.37 8.18 -20.43
C HIS A 135 14.16 9.70 -20.43
N PHE A 136 14.85 10.45 -19.57
CA PHE A 136 14.87 11.90 -19.63
C PHE A 136 15.86 12.38 -20.70
N ASP A 137 15.33 12.83 -21.84
CA ASP A 137 16.10 13.13 -23.05
C ASP A 137 17.00 14.36 -22.93
N ARG A 138 16.56 15.41 -22.24
CA ARG A 138 17.25 16.71 -22.27
C ARG A 138 16.96 17.62 -21.07
N PRO A 139 17.89 18.53 -20.72
CA PRO A 139 17.63 19.55 -19.70
C PRO A 139 16.55 20.53 -20.17
N HIS A 140 15.74 21.01 -19.23
CA HIS A 140 14.74 22.03 -19.46
C HIS A 140 15.31 23.44 -19.22
N LYS A 141 14.87 24.44 -20.00
CA LYS A 141 15.42 25.81 -19.94
C LYS A 141 15.30 26.49 -18.56
N LYS A 142 14.29 26.10 -17.77
CA LYS A 142 14.05 26.63 -16.41
C LYS A 142 14.58 25.70 -15.31
N GLY A 143 15.52 24.81 -15.64
CA GLY A 143 15.96 23.74 -14.76
C GLY A 143 15.07 22.50 -14.84
N GLY A 144 15.61 21.36 -14.39
CA GLY A 144 15.01 20.04 -14.54
C GLY A 144 15.33 19.37 -15.87
N TRP A 145 14.67 18.25 -16.13
CA TRP A 145 14.86 17.38 -17.28
C TRP A 145 13.53 16.97 -17.88
N VAL A 146 13.45 17.03 -19.21
CA VAL A 146 12.27 16.68 -19.98
C VAL A 146 12.41 15.24 -20.47
N ASP A 147 11.34 14.50 -20.30
CA ASP A 147 11.08 13.29 -21.07
C ASP A 147 10.14 13.69 -22.23
N ASP A 148 10.65 13.68 -23.46
CA ASP A 148 9.90 14.05 -24.64
C ASP A 148 8.89 12.96 -25.07
N VAL A 149 9.03 11.73 -24.59
CA VAL A 149 8.09 10.64 -24.89
C VAL A 149 6.86 10.73 -23.98
N ASN A 150 7.08 10.90 -22.68
CA ASN A 150 6.03 11.01 -21.67
C ASN A 150 5.56 12.46 -21.49
N LYS A 151 6.31 13.46 -21.99
CA LYS A 151 6.04 14.91 -21.82
C LYS A 151 5.97 15.34 -20.35
N VAL A 152 6.74 14.67 -19.50
CA VAL A 152 6.91 15.01 -18.08
C VAL A 152 8.16 15.86 -17.87
N LEU A 153 8.19 16.64 -16.79
CA LEU A 153 9.35 17.41 -16.35
C LEU A 153 9.74 16.93 -14.96
N SER A 154 10.99 16.49 -14.79
CA SER A 154 11.53 16.14 -13.47
C SER A 154 12.59 17.11 -13.03
N TYR A 155 12.57 17.51 -11.76
CA TYR A 155 13.68 18.23 -11.14
C TYR A 155 14.68 17.28 -10.46
N ASP A 156 14.24 16.05 -10.18
CA ASP A 156 15.01 15.03 -9.49
C ASP A 156 15.24 13.82 -10.39
N ARG A 157 16.53 13.56 -10.65
CA ARG A 157 16.98 12.37 -11.39
C ARG A 157 17.72 11.44 -10.45
N CYS A 158 17.53 10.15 -10.67
CA CYS A 158 18.25 9.10 -9.96
C CYS A 158 19.78 9.25 -10.03
N GLU A 159 20.32 9.87 -11.08
CA GLU A 159 21.76 10.10 -11.25
C GLU A 159 22.44 10.87 -10.12
N LYS A 160 21.72 11.71 -9.36
CA LYS A 160 22.30 12.39 -8.20
C LYS A 160 22.50 11.47 -6.99
N GLY A 161 22.07 10.21 -7.06
CA GLY A 161 22.30 9.20 -6.02
C GLY A 161 21.57 9.45 -4.70
N GLN A 162 20.65 10.42 -4.64
CA GLN A 162 19.96 10.77 -3.41
C GLN A 162 18.64 10.02 -3.25
N ALA A 163 17.88 9.85 -4.33
CA ALA A 163 16.55 9.24 -4.30
C ALA A 163 16.57 7.71 -4.54
N PHE A 164 15.61 7.01 -3.92
CA PHE A 164 15.31 5.61 -4.20
C PHE A 164 14.34 5.46 -5.38
N THR A 165 13.42 6.41 -5.48
CA THR A 165 12.41 6.52 -6.54
C THR A 165 12.13 7.96 -6.87
N SER A 166 11.43 8.19 -7.98
CA SER A 166 10.80 9.46 -8.27
C SER A 166 9.55 9.26 -9.12
N SER A 167 8.44 9.92 -8.76
CA SER A 167 7.23 10.01 -9.57
C SER A 167 7.11 11.37 -10.24
N GLN A 168 6.60 11.40 -11.46
CA GLN A 168 6.38 12.65 -12.20
C GLN A 168 5.05 12.66 -12.91
N ARG A 169 4.41 13.83 -12.82
CA ARG A 169 3.15 14.15 -13.50
C ARG A 169 3.40 14.89 -14.81
N LEU A 170 2.39 14.91 -15.67
CA LEU A 170 2.40 15.62 -16.93
C LEU A 170 2.66 17.13 -16.71
N ALA A 171 3.79 17.63 -17.25
CA ALA A 171 4.17 19.04 -17.14
C ALA A 171 4.03 19.82 -18.45
N ILE A 172 4.00 19.11 -19.59
CA ILE A 172 3.99 19.72 -20.92
C ILE A 172 2.71 19.29 -21.64
N LYS A 173 1.89 20.27 -22.08
CA LYS A 173 0.71 19.99 -22.90
C LYS A 173 1.14 19.21 -24.15
N PRO A 174 0.70 17.95 -24.31
CA PRO A 174 1.10 17.17 -25.48
C PRO A 174 0.51 17.81 -26.73
N LYS A 175 1.37 18.13 -27.71
CA LYS A 175 0.93 18.52 -29.05
C LYS A 175 0.40 17.31 -29.84
N ASP A 176 0.78 16.11 -29.43
CA ASP A 176 0.42 14.86 -30.08
C ASP A 176 -0.51 14.02 -29.19
N MET A 177 -1.65 13.62 -29.73
CA MET A 177 -2.74 12.95 -29.01
C MET A 177 -2.55 11.43 -28.87
N GLN A 178 -1.45 10.86 -29.37
CA GLN A 178 -1.23 9.41 -29.34
C GLN A 178 -0.84 8.83 -27.98
N GLN A 179 -0.67 9.66 -26.95
CA GLN A 179 -0.34 9.23 -25.59
C GLN A 179 -1.54 9.39 -24.65
N ASN A 180 -1.73 8.48 -23.70
CA ASN A 180 -2.75 8.61 -22.65
C ASN A 180 -2.60 9.98 -21.95
N LYS A 181 -3.71 10.71 -21.83
CA LYS A 181 -3.76 12.06 -21.24
C LYS A 181 -3.51 12.07 -19.72
N ARG A 182 -3.73 10.94 -19.06
CA ARG A 182 -3.49 10.73 -17.62
C ARG A 182 -2.14 10.09 -17.31
N ARG A 183 -1.24 10.03 -18.30
CA ARG A 183 0.04 9.36 -18.12
C ARG A 183 0.90 10.04 -17.07
N GLU A 184 1.48 9.21 -16.22
CA GLU A 184 2.48 9.56 -15.21
C GLU A 184 3.62 8.56 -15.27
N THR A 185 4.77 8.95 -14.72
CA THR A 185 5.97 8.10 -14.69
C THR A 185 6.38 7.82 -13.26
N ILE A 186 6.77 6.58 -12.99
CA ILE A 186 7.46 6.17 -11.77
C ILE A 186 8.84 5.68 -12.19
N THR A 187 9.90 6.20 -11.58
CA THR A 187 11.26 5.75 -11.81
C THR A 187 11.82 5.11 -10.55
N ILE A 188 12.23 3.84 -10.62
CA ILE A 188 12.98 3.15 -9.57
C ILE A 188 14.48 3.32 -9.86
N CYS A 189 15.19 3.95 -8.93
CA CYS A 189 16.60 4.30 -9.09
C CYS A 189 17.50 3.10 -8.79
N ASP A 190 18.70 3.07 -9.39
CA ASP A 190 19.67 2.00 -9.11
C ASP A 190 20.08 1.94 -7.63
N LYS A 191 19.99 3.07 -6.92
CA LYS A 191 20.17 3.14 -5.47
C LYS A 191 19.29 2.14 -4.73
N GLN A 192 18.03 1.96 -5.13
CA GLN A 192 17.12 1.01 -4.50
C GLN A 192 17.63 -0.43 -4.62
N PHE A 193 18.01 -0.85 -5.83
CA PHE A 193 18.53 -2.19 -6.06
C PHE A 193 19.88 -2.41 -5.36
N ASN A 194 20.75 -1.40 -5.40
CA ASN A 194 22.08 -1.46 -4.81
C ASN A 194 22.01 -1.52 -3.27
N THR A 195 21.12 -0.74 -2.64
CA THR A 195 20.92 -0.79 -1.19
C THR A 195 20.39 -2.16 -0.77
N VAL A 196 19.39 -2.69 -1.48
CA VAL A 196 18.83 -4.01 -1.14
C VAL A 196 19.89 -5.11 -1.26
N THR A 197 20.62 -5.13 -2.38
CA THR A 197 21.66 -6.14 -2.63
C THR A 197 22.83 -6.01 -1.65
N SER A 198 23.38 -4.81 -1.47
CA SER A 198 24.58 -4.60 -0.64
C SER A 198 24.32 -4.81 0.85
N SER A 199 23.10 -4.57 1.32
CA SER A 199 22.72 -4.74 2.72
C SER A 199 22.06 -6.10 3.01
N SER A 200 22.02 -7.01 2.02
CA SER A 200 21.33 -8.31 2.13
C SER A 200 19.88 -8.16 2.63
N LEU A 201 19.21 -7.11 2.14
CA LEU A 201 17.80 -6.86 2.41
C LEU A 201 16.94 -7.57 1.37
N TRP A 202 15.63 -7.43 1.51
CA TRP A 202 14.65 -8.05 0.65
C TRP A 202 13.96 -6.99 -0.22
N HIS A 203 13.59 -7.36 -1.44
CA HIS A 203 12.74 -6.53 -2.29
C HIS A 203 11.27 -6.65 -1.89
N ARG A 204 10.91 -7.81 -1.35
CA ARG A 204 9.53 -8.20 -1.01
C ARG A 204 9.47 -8.82 0.39
N LEU A 205 8.32 -8.69 1.06
CA LEU A 205 8.10 -9.32 2.35
C LEU A 205 8.10 -10.86 2.22
N GLU A 206 7.60 -11.39 1.11
CA GLU A 206 7.59 -12.84 0.81
C GLU A 206 9.00 -13.46 0.78
N GLU A 207 10.04 -12.69 0.42
CA GLU A 207 11.42 -13.19 0.32
C GLU A 207 12.08 -13.40 1.68
N ILE A 208 11.48 -12.86 2.73
CA ILE A 208 11.95 -13.08 4.09
C ILE A 208 11.65 -14.53 4.46
N PRO A 209 12.61 -15.31 4.98
CA PRO A 209 12.35 -16.67 5.45
C PRO A 209 11.19 -16.72 6.45
N SER A 210 10.24 -17.64 6.26
CA SER A 210 9.04 -17.74 7.09
C SER A 210 9.34 -18.06 8.56
N ASP A 211 10.47 -18.71 8.82
CA ASP A 211 10.98 -19.03 10.15
C ASP A 211 11.74 -17.88 10.81
N LYS A 212 11.97 -16.77 10.10
CA LYS A 212 12.60 -15.58 10.67
C LYS A 212 11.68 -14.94 11.70
N ASP A 213 12.19 -14.88 12.93
CA ASP A 213 11.54 -14.21 14.04
C ASP A 213 11.67 -12.67 13.91
N LEU A 214 10.60 -12.04 13.44
CA LEU A 214 10.56 -10.59 13.23
C LEU A 214 10.49 -9.80 14.54
N THR A 215 10.03 -10.41 15.65
CA THR A 215 9.88 -9.70 16.93
C THR A 215 11.22 -9.46 17.62
N LYS A 216 12.28 -10.16 17.20
CA LYS A 216 13.66 -9.96 17.69
C LYS A 216 14.39 -8.79 17.05
N SER A 217 13.82 -8.18 16.00
CA SER A 217 14.43 -7.03 15.34
C SER A 217 14.31 -5.78 16.21
N LYS A 218 15.44 -5.24 16.67
CA LYS A 218 15.49 -3.94 17.37
C LYS A 218 15.09 -2.76 16.49
N LEU A 219 15.16 -2.94 15.16
CA LEU A 219 14.67 -1.94 14.21
C LEU A 219 13.13 -1.95 14.10
N GLY A 220 12.47 -3.02 14.57
CA GLY A 220 11.04 -3.21 14.40
C GLY A 220 10.65 -3.11 12.93
N ILE A 221 9.56 -2.39 12.66
CA ILE A 221 9.04 -2.12 11.31
C ILE A 221 10.03 -1.35 10.42
N LYS A 222 10.98 -0.62 11.00
CA LYS A 222 11.96 0.19 10.25
C LYS A 222 12.94 -0.65 9.43
N MET A 223 13.03 -1.95 9.72
CA MET A 223 13.82 -2.88 8.90
C MET A 223 13.28 -3.02 7.46
N PHE A 224 12.04 -2.59 7.21
CA PHE A 224 11.36 -2.72 5.93
C PHE A 224 11.36 -1.45 5.07
N ASN A 225 12.03 -0.37 5.51
CA ASN A 225 12.08 0.92 4.78
C ASN A 225 12.57 0.80 3.34
N TYR A 226 13.25 -0.31 3.01
CA TYR A 226 13.83 -0.57 1.70
C TYR A 226 13.14 -1.70 0.95
N LEU A 227 11.98 -2.19 1.40
CA LEU A 227 11.19 -3.12 0.58
C LEU A 227 10.76 -2.40 -0.69
N THR A 228 11.20 -2.89 -1.85
CA THR A 228 10.83 -2.29 -3.14
C THR A 228 9.32 -2.36 -3.36
N SER A 229 8.62 -3.36 -2.84
CA SER A 229 7.15 -3.43 -2.89
C SER A 229 6.47 -2.30 -2.10
N MET A 230 7.00 -1.93 -0.93
CA MET A 230 6.51 -0.79 -0.17
C MET A 230 6.77 0.53 -0.90
N VAL A 231 7.96 0.67 -1.49
CA VAL A 231 8.33 1.84 -2.31
C VAL A 231 7.40 1.97 -3.52
N ILE A 232 7.09 0.87 -4.23
CA ILE A 232 6.15 0.92 -5.36
C ILE A 232 4.75 1.31 -4.90
N LEU A 233 4.28 0.83 -3.74
CA LEU A 233 2.99 1.23 -3.19
C LEU A 233 2.95 2.73 -2.86
N HIS A 234 4.02 3.25 -2.26
CA HIS A 234 4.21 4.68 -2.02
C HIS A 234 4.16 5.49 -3.33
N GLU A 235 4.80 5.01 -4.39
CA GLU A 235 4.76 5.73 -5.67
C GLU A 235 3.36 5.67 -6.33
N PHE A 236 2.63 4.56 -6.20
CA PHE A 236 1.25 4.50 -6.68
C PHE A 236 0.34 5.54 -6.00
N THR A 237 0.56 5.88 -4.73
CA THR A 237 -0.25 6.88 -4.04
C THR A 237 -0.02 8.30 -4.54
N HIS A 238 1.11 8.60 -5.19
CA HIS A 238 1.32 9.89 -5.84
C HIS A 238 0.53 10.07 -7.15
N THR A 239 0.03 8.97 -7.73
CA THR A 239 -0.55 8.97 -9.08
C THR A 239 -2.04 9.32 -9.10
N ASP A 240 -2.54 9.77 -10.25
CA ASP A 240 -3.97 9.96 -10.47
C ASP A 240 -4.77 8.65 -10.23
N PRO A 241 -5.87 8.71 -9.46
CA PRO A 241 -6.55 9.91 -9.00
C PRO A 241 -6.09 10.42 -7.62
N TYR A 242 -5.20 9.69 -6.94
CA TYR A 242 -4.95 9.84 -5.51
C TYR A 242 -4.17 11.10 -5.16
N ARG A 243 -3.12 11.41 -5.94
CA ARG A 243 -2.30 12.61 -5.78
C ARG A 243 -1.86 12.91 -4.34
N LEU A 244 -1.52 11.87 -3.58
CA LEU A 244 -0.89 12.07 -2.29
C LEU A 244 0.48 12.71 -2.49
N GLU A 245 0.99 13.34 -1.43
CA GLU A 245 2.23 14.11 -1.45
C GLU A 245 3.21 13.53 -0.43
N ASP A 246 4.46 13.94 -0.51
CA ASP A 246 5.45 13.66 0.54
C ASP A 246 5.42 14.82 1.54
N VAL A 247 4.54 14.69 2.54
CA VAL A 247 4.23 15.80 3.45
C VAL A 247 5.39 16.04 4.40
N GLY A 248 6.10 17.15 4.19
CA GLY A 248 7.24 17.60 4.99
C GLY A 248 8.55 17.54 4.23
N SER A 249 9.51 18.39 4.59
CA SER A 249 10.85 18.34 3.99
C SER A 249 11.61 17.09 4.44
N LEU A 250 12.42 16.50 3.56
CA LEU A 250 13.35 15.43 3.91
C LEU A 250 14.13 15.76 5.21
N PRO A 251 14.20 14.84 6.19
CA PRO A 251 13.70 13.46 6.20
C PRO A 251 12.26 13.30 6.72
N ALA A 252 11.57 14.37 7.12
CA ALA A 252 10.31 14.35 7.87
C ALA A 252 9.11 13.74 7.12
N ALA A 253 9.19 13.53 5.81
CA ALA A 253 8.15 12.84 5.04
C ALA A 253 8.20 11.31 5.19
N TYR A 254 9.36 10.74 5.53
CA TYR A 254 9.61 9.30 5.38
C TYR A 254 10.01 8.61 6.69
N GLY A 255 9.68 7.32 6.78
CA GLY A 255 10.10 6.44 7.85
C GLY A 255 9.15 6.45 9.05
N TRP A 256 9.09 5.31 9.75
CA TRP A 256 8.15 5.05 10.84
C TRP A 256 8.05 6.18 11.87
N ASP A 257 9.20 6.64 12.38
CA ASP A 257 9.24 7.63 13.46
C ASP A 257 8.57 8.96 13.03
N ASN A 258 8.69 9.33 11.75
CA ASN A 258 8.07 10.52 11.20
C ASN A 258 6.59 10.30 10.87
N ILE A 259 6.21 9.15 10.30
CA ILE A 259 4.83 8.91 9.88
C ILE A 259 3.86 8.84 11.07
N VAL A 260 4.28 8.30 12.22
CA VAL A 260 3.44 8.23 13.44
C VAL A 260 3.48 9.50 14.29
N ALA A 261 4.37 10.44 13.97
CA ALA A 261 4.43 11.75 14.62
C ALA A 261 3.56 12.80 13.91
N LYS A 262 3.07 12.50 12.70
CA LYS A 262 2.22 13.41 11.93
C LYS A 262 0.85 13.59 12.60
N ASN A 263 0.34 14.80 12.47
CA ASN A 263 -1.07 15.07 12.77
C ASN A 263 -1.97 14.36 11.73
N THR A 264 -3.27 14.30 12.00
CA THR A 264 -4.22 13.60 11.13
C THR A 264 -4.23 14.12 9.70
N GLN A 265 -4.24 15.44 9.47
CA GLN A 265 -4.28 15.99 8.11
C GLN A 265 -3.02 15.58 7.31
N ASP A 266 -1.85 15.83 7.88
CA ASP A 266 -0.57 15.50 7.25
C ASP A 266 -0.45 14.00 6.98
N SER A 267 -0.92 13.17 7.90
CA SER A 267 -0.88 11.71 7.75
C SER A 267 -1.79 11.19 6.62
N LEU A 268 -2.94 11.84 6.40
CA LEU A 268 -3.88 11.48 5.33
C LEU A 268 -3.39 11.92 3.95
N GLU A 269 -2.52 12.92 3.89
CA GLU A 269 -1.93 13.43 2.65
C GLU A 269 -0.59 12.77 2.33
N ASN A 270 0.07 12.12 3.30
CA ASN A 270 1.39 11.54 3.13
C ASN A 270 1.37 10.14 2.48
N SER A 271 2.08 9.97 1.37
CA SER A 271 2.22 8.68 0.68
C SER A 271 2.81 7.58 1.58
N ASP A 272 3.83 7.90 2.39
CA ASP A 272 4.50 6.90 3.22
C ASP A 272 3.59 6.33 4.32
N ASN A 273 2.65 7.13 4.85
CA ASN A 273 1.65 6.64 5.81
C ASN A 273 0.78 5.52 5.20
N HIS A 274 0.40 5.65 3.93
CA HIS A 274 -0.38 4.63 3.22
C HIS A 274 0.45 3.39 2.93
N ALA A 275 1.72 3.56 2.53
CA ALA A 275 2.64 2.45 2.28
C ALA A 275 2.87 1.60 3.54
N TYR A 276 3.10 2.24 4.70
CA TYR A 276 3.22 1.54 5.98
C TYR A 276 1.93 0.84 6.41
N LEU A 277 0.76 1.43 6.15
CA LEU A 277 -0.51 0.75 6.42
C LEU A 277 -0.62 -0.55 5.60
N GLY A 278 -0.26 -0.50 4.32
CA GLY A 278 -0.18 -1.68 3.45
C GLY A 278 0.80 -2.74 3.96
N LEU A 279 1.97 -2.32 4.45
CA LEU A 279 2.97 -3.22 5.02
C LEU A 279 2.45 -3.94 6.27
N TRP A 280 1.84 -3.20 7.20
CA TRP A 280 1.24 -3.81 8.38
C TRP A 280 0.13 -4.80 8.04
N ALA A 281 -0.63 -4.55 6.95
CA ALA A 281 -1.68 -5.47 6.53
C ALA A 281 -1.13 -6.84 6.12
N LEU A 282 -0.01 -6.85 5.37
CA LEU A 282 0.67 -8.10 5.01
C LEU A 282 1.38 -8.76 6.19
N LEU A 283 2.01 -7.98 7.06
CA LEU A 283 2.64 -8.51 8.28
C LEU A 283 1.63 -9.21 9.19
N ALA A 284 0.41 -8.69 9.24
CA ALA A 284 -0.68 -9.32 9.96
C ALA A 284 -1.13 -10.65 9.30
N ASP A 285 -0.95 -10.84 8.00
CA ASP A 285 -1.20 -12.15 7.35
C ASP A 285 0.00 -13.12 7.51
N ARG A 286 1.16 -12.62 7.92
CA ARG A 286 2.38 -13.43 8.07
C ARG A 286 2.39 -14.16 9.41
N LYS A 287 2.33 -15.50 9.37
CA LYS A 287 2.36 -16.35 10.56
C LYS A 287 3.72 -16.28 11.27
N PRO A 288 3.75 -16.20 12.62
CA PRO A 288 4.99 -16.22 13.37
C PRO A 288 5.56 -17.65 13.47
N GLY A 289 6.75 -17.89 12.90
CA GLY A 289 7.44 -19.18 12.99
C GLY A 289 6.65 -20.33 12.34
N LYS A 290 6.38 -21.40 13.11
CA LYS A 290 5.63 -22.59 12.65
C LYS A 290 4.17 -22.60 13.13
N GLU A 291 3.69 -21.51 13.70
CA GLU A 291 2.33 -21.46 14.24
C GLU A 291 1.28 -21.60 13.12
N PRO A 292 0.19 -22.36 13.35
CA PRO A 292 -0.85 -22.55 12.33
C PRO A 292 -1.70 -21.30 12.11
N HIS A 293 -1.75 -20.41 13.11
CA HIS A 293 -2.55 -19.19 13.13
C HIS A 293 -1.72 -18.01 13.68
N GLY A 294 -2.24 -16.80 13.50
CA GLY A 294 -1.65 -15.58 14.05
C GLY A 294 -1.07 -14.66 12.99
N GLY A 295 -0.47 -13.59 13.48
CA GLY A 295 0.08 -12.52 12.65
C GLY A 295 0.91 -11.54 13.46
N HIS A 296 1.47 -10.56 12.76
CA HIS A 296 2.26 -9.50 13.37
C HIS A 296 1.46 -8.18 13.44
N THR A 297 1.56 -7.47 14.56
CA THR A 297 0.94 -6.15 14.76
C THR A 297 1.75 -5.33 15.77
N LEU A 298 1.27 -4.13 16.11
CA LEU A 298 1.83 -3.30 17.18
C LEU A 298 1.57 -3.92 18.56
N ALA A 299 2.27 -3.44 19.57
CA ALA A 299 1.93 -3.72 20.97
C ALA A 299 0.45 -3.37 21.25
N ARG A 300 -0.15 -4.02 22.26
CA ARG A 300 -1.56 -3.85 22.63
C ARG A 300 -1.68 -3.14 23.99
N PRO A 301 -1.62 -1.80 24.05
CA PRO A 301 -1.67 -1.06 25.30
C PRO A 301 -2.86 -1.40 26.19
N TRP A 302 -4.02 -1.76 25.63
CA TRP A 302 -5.21 -2.08 26.42
C TRP A 302 -5.12 -3.42 27.16
N LEU A 303 -4.36 -4.40 26.64
CA LEU A 303 -4.09 -5.63 27.37
C LEU A 303 -3.03 -5.39 28.44
N ASP A 304 -2.02 -4.62 28.09
CA ASP A 304 -0.84 -4.39 28.92
C ASP A 304 -1.11 -3.40 30.05
N ALA A 305 -2.05 -2.46 29.87
CA ALA A 305 -2.52 -1.54 30.90
C ALA A 305 -3.11 -2.29 32.11
N THR A 306 -3.79 -3.41 31.88
CA THR A 306 -4.31 -4.25 32.99
C THR A 306 -3.21 -4.92 33.81
N ARG A 307 -1.97 -4.90 33.31
CA ARG A 307 -0.78 -5.49 33.92
C ARG A 307 0.28 -4.45 34.34
N GLY A 308 -0.03 -3.16 34.24
CA GLY A 308 0.90 -2.07 34.56
C GLY A 308 1.91 -1.72 33.45
N TYR A 309 1.81 -2.33 32.27
CA TYR A 309 2.76 -2.14 31.14
C TYR A 309 2.25 -1.16 30.06
N GLY A 310 1.20 -0.39 30.34
CA GLY A 310 0.55 0.46 29.33
C GLY A 310 1.48 1.51 28.69
N LEU A 311 2.40 2.09 29.47
CA LEU A 311 3.38 3.07 28.97
C LEU A 311 4.45 2.42 28.08
N GLU A 312 4.92 1.24 28.46
CA GLU A 312 5.90 0.46 27.67
C GLU A 312 5.29 0.06 26.31
N ALA A 313 4.07 -0.50 26.32
CA ALA A 313 3.36 -0.83 25.09
C ALA A 313 3.12 0.39 24.17
N ALA A 314 2.85 1.56 24.74
CA ALA A 314 2.70 2.80 23.95
C ALA A 314 4.03 3.26 23.33
N ASN A 315 5.14 3.13 24.09
CA ASN A 315 6.49 3.42 23.59
C ASN A 315 6.91 2.43 22.50
N ASP A 316 6.56 1.15 22.65
CA ASP A 316 6.84 0.10 21.69
C ASP A 316 6.06 0.31 20.39
N ALA A 317 4.78 0.67 20.49
CA ALA A 317 3.99 1.03 19.33
C ALA A 317 4.54 2.29 18.62
N THR A 318 5.12 3.23 19.38
CA THR A 318 5.74 4.44 18.81
C THR A 318 7.08 4.14 18.15
N SER A 319 7.90 3.26 18.73
CA SER A 319 9.17 2.84 18.15
C SER A 319 9.02 1.84 16.99
N GLY A 320 7.81 1.30 16.81
CA GLY A 320 7.46 0.41 15.71
C GLY A 320 7.90 -1.03 15.95
N LEU A 321 8.02 -1.44 17.22
CA LEU A 321 8.32 -2.84 17.55
C LEU A 321 7.20 -3.75 17.06
N ILE A 322 7.63 -4.90 16.53
CA ILE A 322 6.74 -5.90 15.94
C ILE A 322 6.42 -6.95 16.99
N TYR A 323 5.14 -7.16 17.22
CA TYR A 323 4.64 -8.19 18.12
C TYR A 323 3.96 -9.29 17.33
N ALA A 324 4.15 -10.53 17.75
CA ALA A 324 3.46 -11.70 17.22
C ALA A 324 2.34 -12.12 18.17
N TYR A 325 1.15 -12.35 17.62
CA TYR A 325 0.02 -12.89 18.38
C TYR A 325 -0.63 -14.05 17.62
N GLN A 326 -1.04 -15.08 18.35
CA GLN A 326 -1.73 -16.25 17.79
C GLN A 326 -3.11 -15.93 17.21
N ASP A 327 -3.74 -14.85 17.67
CA ASP A 327 -5.03 -14.36 17.20
C ASP A 327 -5.00 -12.83 17.12
N ILE A 328 -5.18 -12.32 15.91
CA ILE A 328 -5.17 -10.89 15.56
C ILE A 328 -6.52 -10.40 15.04
N SER A 329 -7.48 -11.30 14.77
CA SER A 329 -8.75 -10.97 14.10
C SER A 329 -9.98 -11.18 14.98
N ASP A 330 -9.87 -11.97 16.05
CA ASP A 330 -11.00 -12.33 16.91
C ASP A 330 -10.81 -11.82 18.33
N ARG A 331 -11.24 -10.57 18.55
CA ARG A 331 -11.60 -10.12 19.90
C ARG A 331 -12.95 -9.42 19.91
N VAL A 332 -13.98 -10.24 20.09
CA VAL A 332 -15.16 -9.77 20.81
C VAL A 332 -14.66 -9.34 22.20
N PRO A 333 -14.92 -8.10 22.66
CA PRO A 333 -14.59 -7.69 24.01
C PRO A 333 -15.15 -8.72 24.99
N SER A 334 -14.25 -9.40 25.70
CA SER A 334 -14.57 -10.49 26.63
C SER A 334 -15.39 -10.03 27.86
N ALA A 335 -15.89 -8.80 27.87
CA ALA A 335 -16.89 -8.32 28.82
C ALA A 335 -18.15 -9.23 28.85
N LYS A 336 -18.46 -9.96 27.77
CA LYS A 336 -19.57 -10.94 27.78
C LYS A 336 -19.18 -12.35 28.26
N ARG A 337 -17.90 -12.70 28.42
CA ARG A 337 -17.52 -14.07 28.87
C ARG A 337 -17.56 -14.23 30.39
N LYS A 338 -17.28 -13.17 31.16
CA LYS A 338 -17.36 -13.22 32.64
C LYS A 338 -18.78 -13.25 33.22
N ALA A 339 -19.82 -12.99 32.43
CA ALA A 339 -21.21 -13.06 32.91
C ALA A 339 -21.79 -14.49 32.94
N ARG A 340 -21.11 -15.49 32.36
CA ARG A 340 -21.60 -16.88 32.29
C ARG A 340 -20.90 -17.86 33.24
N GLU A 341 -19.85 -17.44 33.95
CA GLU A 341 -19.13 -18.31 34.90
C GLU A 341 -19.49 -18.04 36.38
N PHE A 342 -20.43 -17.13 36.66
CA PHE A 342 -20.96 -16.85 38.01
C PHE A 342 -22.46 -17.15 38.16
N SER A 343 -23.03 -17.98 37.29
CA SER A 343 -24.44 -18.41 37.35
C SER A 343 -24.59 -19.94 37.22
N GLY A 344 -23.69 -20.68 37.86
CA GLY A 344 -23.77 -22.13 38.06
C GLY A 344 -23.34 -22.50 39.46
#